data_AF-A0A3L6LTH9-F1
#
_entry.id   AF-A0A3L6LTH9-F1
#
_cell.length_a   1.000
_cell.length_b   1.000
_cell.length_c   1.000
_cell.angle_alpha   90.00
_cell.angle_beta   90.00
_cell.angle_gamma   90.00
#
_symmetry.space_group_name_H-M   'P 1'
#
loop_
_entity.id
_entity.type
_entity.pdbx_description
1 polymer ?
#
loop_
_entity_poly.entity_id
_entity_poly.type
_entity_poly.pdbx_seq_one_letter_code
_entity_poly.pdbx_strand_id
1 'polypeptide(L)'
;MKTATLDRLGNTVTPGDRVRILGITADPDMDEDDLDMFYDMIGSTCEVERIDSDGAAWVAIWWNGFEGPLLTTVGLAPGQMEKTFD
;
A
#
# COMPACT_ATOMS: atom_id res chain seq x y z
N MET A 1 10.19 0.49 16.03
CA MET A 1 9.69 0.77 14.67
C MET A 1 10.87 0.82 13.73
N LYS A 2 10.75 0.19 12.56
CA LYS A 2 11.72 0.42 11.48
C LYS A 2 11.43 1.78 10.86
N THR A 3 12.45 2.42 10.31
CA THR A 3 12.33 3.73 9.65
C THR A 3 12.38 3.63 8.13
N ALA A 4 12.71 2.46 7.60
CA ALA A 4 12.87 2.20 6.18
C ALA A 4 12.61 0.74 5.83
N THR A 5 12.29 0.50 4.56
CA THR A 5 12.24 -0.82 3.92
C THR A 5 12.78 -0.71 2.49
N LEU A 6 12.65 -1.76 1.68
CA LEU A 6 13.05 -1.75 0.28
C LEU A 6 11.84 -1.92 -0.64
N ASP A 7 11.91 -1.41 -1.86
CA ASP A 7 10.98 -1.76 -2.94
C ASP A 7 11.42 -3.04 -3.68
N ARG A 8 10.67 -3.45 -4.72
CA ARG A 8 10.97 -4.65 -5.52
C ARG A 8 12.34 -4.59 -6.20
N LEU A 9 12.87 -3.39 -6.43
CA LEU A 9 14.14 -3.16 -7.11
C LEU A 9 15.31 -2.95 -6.13
N GLY A 10 15.05 -2.98 -4.82
CA GLY A 10 16.05 -2.77 -3.77
C GLY A 10 16.30 -1.30 -3.43
N ASN A 11 15.47 -0.37 -3.93
CA ASN A 11 15.55 1.03 -3.54
C ASN A 11 15.03 1.22 -2.12
N THR A 12 15.67 2.10 -1.34
CA THR A 12 15.20 2.43 0.00
C THR A 12 13.90 3.22 -0.04
N VAL A 13 12.90 2.74 0.70
CA VAL A 13 11.59 3.38 0.91
C VAL A 13 11.47 3.80 2.36
N THR A 14 11.11 5.06 2.57
CA THR A 14 10.88 5.69 3.87
C THR A 14 9.54 6.42 3.90
N PRO A 15 8.98 6.75 5.07
CA PRO A 15 7.77 7.56 5.14
C PRO A 15 7.92 8.88 4.37
N GLY A 16 6.87 9.27 3.63
CA GLY A 16 6.85 10.41 2.71
C GLY A 16 7.30 10.09 1.28
N ASP A 17 7.93 8.94 1.03
CA ASP A 17 8.18 8.49 -0.34
C ASP A 17 6.88 8.07 -1.02
N ARG A 18 6.81 8.26 -2.33
CA ARG A 18 5.71 7.74 -3.16
C ARG A 18 6.09 6.39 -3.76
N VAL A 19 5.15 5.45 -3.73
CA VAL A 19 5.32 4.11 -4.29
C VAL A 19 4.13 3.74 -5.15
N ARG A 20 4.39 3.06 -6.26
CA ARG A 20 3.38 2.38 -7.07
C ARG A 20 3.09 1.02 -6.46
N ILE A 21 1.82 0.71 -6.28
CA ILE A 21 1.35 -0.59 -5.79
C ILE A 21 1.41 -1.60 -6.93
N LEU A 22 2.13 -2.70 -6.74
CA LEU A 22 2.29 -3.77 -7.74
C LEU A 22 1.44 -5.01 -7.42
N GLY A 23 1.07 -5.18 -6.15
CA GLY A 23 0.28 -6.31 -5.69
C GLY A 23 -0.10 -6.12 -4.23
N ILE A 24 -1.11 -6.83 -3.78
CA ILE A 24 -1.59 -6.82 -2.39
C ILE A 24 -1.76 -8.26 -1.92
N THR A 25 -1.50 -8.48 -0.63
CA THR A 25 -1.89 -9.71 0.05
C THR A 25 -3.09 -9.37 0.92
N ALA A 26 -4.27 -9.72 0.43
CA ALA A 26 -5.51 -9.55 1.18
C ALA A 26 -5.69 -10.68 2.20
N ASP A 27 -6.54 -10.43 3.20
CA ASP A 27 -6.98 -11.45 4.14
C ASP A 27 -7.85 -12.48 3.38
N PRO A 28 -7.56 -13.79 3.45
CA PRO A 28 -8.34 -14.81 2.76
C PRO A 28 -9.79 -14.93 3.26
N ASP A 29 -10.10 -14.41 4.46
CA ASP A 29 -11.43 -14.46 5.04
C ASP A 29 -12.25 -13.18 4.77
N MET A 30 -11.69 -12.23 3.99
CA MET A 30 -12.36 -11.00 3.56
C MET A 30 -13.46 -11.31 2.54
N ASP A 31 -14.55 -10.53 2.56
CA ASP A 31 -15.62 -10.70 1.57
C ASP A 31 -15.20 -10.20 0.17
N GLU A 32 -15.94 -10.63 -0.85
CA GLU A 32 -15.60 -10.40 -2.26
C GLU A 32 -15.64 -8.91 -2.62
N ASP A 33 -16.56 -8.15 -2.04
CA ASP A 33 -16.72 -6.72 -2.31
C ASP A 33 -15.55 -5.91 -1.72
N ASP A 34 -15.12 -6.23 -0.49
CA ASP A 34 -13.93 -5.63 0.12
C ASP A 34 -12.65 -6.04 -0.63
N LEU A 35 -12.54 -7.31 -1.04
CA LEU A 35 -11.41 -7.81 -1.82
C LEU A 35 -11.23 -7.04 -3.11
N ASP A 36 -12.32 -6.79 -3.85
CA ASP A 36 -12.30 -6.00 -5.08
C ASP A 36 -11.77 -4.58 -4.83
N MET A 37 -12.18 -3.92 -3.74
CA MET A 37 -11.65 -2.61 -3.36
C MET A 37 -10.13 -2.63 -3.09
N PHE A 38 -9.62 -3.67 -2.43
CA PHE A 38 -8.17 -3.83 -2.22
C PHE A 38 -7.44 -4.07 -3.54
N TYR A 39 -7.96 -4.93 -4.42
CA TYR A 39 -7.32 -5.20 -5.71
C TYR A 39 -7.32 -3.97 -6.63
N ASP A 40 -8.33 -3.11 -6.55
CA ASP A 40 -8.39 -1.83 -7.26
C ASP A 40 -7.29 -0.84 -6.84
N MET A 41 -6.64 -1.04 -5.69
CA MET A 41 -5.47 -0.24 -5.31
C MET A 41 -4.27 -0.54 -6.23
N ILE A 42 -4.19 -1.73 -6.84
CA ILE A 42 -3.04 -2.15 -7.65
C ILE A 42 -2.89 -1.21 -8.86
N GLY A 43 -1.68 -0.71 -9.04
CA GLY A 43 -1.34 0.25 -10.08
C GLY A 43 -1.41 1.72 -9.63
N SER A 44 -2.07 2.01 -8.51
CA SER A 44 -2.11 3.35 -7.91
C SER A 44 -0.75 3.73 -7.31
N THR A 45 -0.48 5.04 -7.24
CA THR A 45 0.71 5.60 -6.58
C THR A 45 0.30 6.34 -5.31
N CYS A 46 0.84 5.92 -4.17
CA CYS A 46 0.48 6.43 -2.85
C CYS A 46 1.73 6.87 -2.08
N GLU A 47 1.55 7.82 -1.16
CA GLU A 47 2.57 8.16 -0.17
C GLU A 47 2.63 7.09 0.92
N VAL A 48 3.84 6.74 1.35
CA VAL A 48 4.08 5.84 2.47
C VAL A 48 3.90 6.61 3.78
N GLU A 49 2.95 6.19 4.61
CA GLU A 49 2.68 6.83 5.90
C GLU A 49 3.64 6.38 6.99
N ARG A 50 3.95 5.07 7.01
CA ARG A 50 4.80 4.45 8.03
C ARG A 50 5.40 3.13 7.55
N ILE A 51 6.48 2.73 8.20
CA ILE A 51 7.01 1.37 8.13
C ILE A 51 6.75 0.67 9.46
N ASP A 52 6.15 -0.51 9.44
CA ASP A 52 5.87 -1.26 10.66
C ASP A 52 7.08 -2.08 11.17
N SER A 53 6.88 -2.88 12.22
CA SER A 53 7.92 -3.74 12.79
C SER A 53 8.39 -4.83 11.84
N ASP A 54 7.49 -5.34 11.01
CA ASP A 54 7.76 -6.41 10.07
C ASP A 54 8.49 -5.89 8.83
N GLY A 55 8.36 -4.59 8.55
CA GLY A 55 8.99 -3.90 7.44
C GLY A 55 8.05 -3.69 6.27
N ALA A 56 6.74 -3.83 6.47
CA ALA A 56 5.75 -3.46 5.49
C ALA A 56 5.60 -1.93 5.44
N ALA A 57 5.50 -1.39 4.22
CA ALA A 57 5.22 0.02 4.00
C ALA A 57 3.71 0.23 3.92
N TRP A 58 3.17 0.99 4.86
CA TRP A 58 1.74 1.26 4.93
C TRP A 58 1.37 2.45 4.06
N VAL A 59 0.37 2.25 3.20
CA VAL A 59 -0.20 3.27 2.33
C VAL A 59 -1.71 3.34 2.52
N ALA A 60 -2.31 4.44 2.08
CA ALA A 60 -3.74 4.69 2.17
C ALA A 60 -4.30 5.18 0.83
N ILE A 61 -5.54 4.76 0.50
CA ILE A 61 -6.35 5.34 -0.57
C ILE A 61 -7.69 5.77 0.00
N TRP A 62 -8.11 6.98 -0.38
CA TRP A 62 -9.44 7.52 -0.13
C TRP A 62 -10.32 7.32 -1.36
N TRP A 63 -11.40 6.60 -1.19
CA TRP A 63 -12.40 6.32 -2.21
C TRP A 63 -13.61 7.22 -2.02
N ASN A 64 -14.23 7.61 -3.13
CA ASN A 64 -15.55 8.23 -3.09
C ASN A 64 -16.60 7.12 -3.07
N GLY A 65 -16.94 6.63 -1.87
CA GLY A 65 -18.00 5.65 -1.67
C GLY A 65 -19.40 6.25 -1.79
N PHE A 66 -20.40 5.40 -2.00
CA PHE A 66 -21.79 5.82 -2.15
C PHE A 66 -22.38 6.44 -0.87
N GLU A 67 -21.99 5.91 0.30
CA GLU A 67 -22.43 6.42 1.62
C GLU A 67 -21.48 7.48 2.21
N GLY A 68 -20.39 7.80 1.49
CA GLY A 68 -19.38 8.76 1.92
C GLY A 68 -17.95 8.29 1.59
N PRO A 69 -16.93 9.09 1.98
CA PRO A 69 -15.54 8.71 1.78
C PRO A 69 -15.19 7.43 2.52
N LEU A 70 -14.56 6.48 1.83
CA LEU A 70 -14.05 5.24 2.40
C LEU A 70 -12.51 5.29 2.39
N LEU A 71 -11.89 4.77 3.45
CA LEU A 71 -10.44 4.70 3.57
C LEU A 71 -10.00 3.24 3.59
N THR A 72 -9.13 2.87 2.64
CA THR A 72 -8.45 1.58 2.65
C THR A 72 -6.98 1.80 2.96
N THR A 73 -6.47 1.08 3.96
CA THR A 73 -5.04 1.06 4.29
C THR A 73 -4.47 -0.33 4.12
N VAL A 74 -3.29 -0.45 3.51
CA VAL A 74 -2.63 -1.74 3.29
C VAL A 74 -1.14 -1.64 3.56
N GLY A 75 -0.58 -2.67 4.21
CA GLY A 75 0.86 -2.84 4.36
C GLY A 75 1.44 -3.59 3.17
N LEU A 76 2.39 -2.97 2.46
CA LEU A 76 3.04 -3.55 1.30
C LEU A 76 4.36 -4.21 1.69
N ALA A 77 4.52 -5.47 1.35
CA ALA A 77 5.82 -6.13 1.38
C ALA A 77 6.75 -5.52 0.31
N PRO A 78 8.08 -5.66 0.44
CA PRO A 78 9.02 -5.10 -0.54
C PRO A 78 8.71 -5.46 -2.00
N GLY A 79 8.32 -6.70 -2.28
CA GLY A 79 7.99 -7.15 -3.64
C GLY A 79 6.68 -6.59 -4.22
N GLN A 80 5.86 -5.93 -3.39
CA GLN A 80 4.53 -5.41 -3.73
C GLN A 80 4.53 -3.94 -4.11
N MET A 81 5.70 -3.29 -4.14
CA MET A 81 5.79 -1.88 -4.43
C MET A 81 7.04 -1.53 -5.25
N GLU A 82 6.96 -0.40 -5.95
CA GLU A 82 8.08 0.22 -6.66
C GLU A 82 8.12 1.71 -6.31
N LYS A 83 9.26 2.22 -5.86
CA LYS A 83 9.41 3.64 -5.52
C LYS A 83 9.33 4.50 -6.78
N THR A 84 8.54 5.56 -6.75
CA THR A 84 8.50 6.55 -7.83
C THR A 84 9.51 7.67 -7.58
N PHE A 85 10.07 8.18 -8.66
CA PHE A 85 11.00 9.31 -8.65
C PHE A 85 10.35 10.44 -9.45
N ASP A 86 9.25 10.97 -8.91
CA ASP A 86 8.55 12.12 -9.47
C ASP A 86 9.35 13.42 -9.26
#